data_AF-A0A087E2V6-F1
#
_entry.id   AF-A0A087E2V6-F1
#
_cell.length_a   1.000
_cell.length_b   1.000
_cell.length_c   1.000
_cell.angle_alpha   90.00
_cell.angle_beta   90.00
_cell.angle_gamma   90.00
#
_symmetry.space_group_name_H-M   'P 1'
#
loop_
_entity.id
_entity.type
_entity.pdbx_description
1 polymer ?
#
loop_
_entity_poly.entity_id
_entity_poly.type
_entity_poly.pdbx_seq_one_letter_code
_entity_poly.pdbx_strand_id
1 'polypeptide(L)'
;MASAVDGLKQRFMDVSKPDADGVYRHGKDKRKQRTQIAMTSLRELWKEAVESVPFDVPEHGVGLAAVGSLARGQIGPSSDIDVVLMVEPHTLKDDQLNQLANKLWYPLWDSGLDLDHAVRTRQQCESVTDHDLPAAMGWLFVQPVAGDTELIEKTAKSILERWRKAARKRLQELLDSASSRLEEFGRLPYLNQPDIKEARGGLRDTVLVSALAASWLADRPHGSYDEAVERLLDVRDCLHVVAGKETNLLLPAYQPKVAAMLGLADPTLPEGERETDAVEGLQTLLATLGRRIAFSLDSTASHARHTLTHEKPRFAFFQMFQPRAGGKREAPTFKAIAPGVVEHEQEVALAVGVEPSRDATLPLRVGVAAAEYGLPINPSTLLNLKHCPVTDKSWGHETRELFIRFLATGQALPPVWEELDFVDLPGRWMPEWLGVRNRPSASAAHRYTIDRHMIEVVSRLGREAPSGMRYDDTQYATLLLAGLLHDIGKRPGVRDHAAEGARHVPVILGRMGFDGQVVAQATLLVREHLTLSQFATGKDPEDPAVGRELAGRVENDPVLLDMLFDLTRADGSSLGATSGEAITKQYGWSHWREATVRMMYQAAREAMEG
;
A
#
# COMPACT_ATOMS: atom_id res chain seq x y z
N MET A 1 14.76 43.63 15.49
CA MET A 1 13.41 43.71 14.89
C MET A 1 12.85 42.30 14.88
N ALA A 2 11.55 42.12 15.08
CA ALA A 2 10.92 40.82 14.87
C ALA A 2 11.08 40.46 13.39
N SER A 3 11.54 39.25 13.09
CA SER A 3 11.70 38.80 11.70
C SER A 3 10.36 38.36 11.13
N ALA A 4 10.17 38.47 9.81
CA ALA A 4 8.98 38.00 9.10
C ALA A 4 8.63 36.51 9.35
N VAL A 5 9.60 35.71 9.77
CA VAL A 5 9.42 34.27 10.08
C VAL A 5 9.24 33.97 11.58
N ASP A 6 9.25 34.99 12.44
CA ASP A 6 9.00 34.79 13.88
C ASP A 6 7.61 34.17 14.08
N GLY A 7 7.55 33.12 14.91
CA GLY A 7 6.31 32.39 15.20
C GLY A 7 5.66 31.72 13.98
N LEU A 8 6.41 31.46 12.90
CA LEU A 8 5.88 30.83 11.69
C LEU A 8 5.25 29.45 11.98
N LYS A 9 5.89 28.63 12.82
CA LYS A 9 5.28 27.37 13.29
C LYS A 9 3.93 27.59 13.95
N GLN A 10 3.81 28.59 14.82
CA GLN A 10 2.55 28.86 15.54
C GLN A 10 1.45 29.27 14.55
N ARG A 11 1.77 30.11 13.56
CA ARG A 11 0.84 30.47 12.48
C ARG A 11 0.38 29.24 11.68
N PHE A 12 1.29 28.30 11.39
CA PHE A 12 0.94 27.05 10.72
C PHE A 12 0.03 26.17 11.59
N MET A 13 0.33 26.05 12.87
CA MET A 13 -0.49 25.31 13.83
C MET A 13 -1.89 25.92 13.98
N ASP A 14 -1.99 27.26 14.00
CA ASP A 14 -3.27 27.97 14.11
C ASP A 14 -4.17 27.75 12.89
N VAL A 15 -3.61 27.77 11.68
CA VAL A 15 -4.33 27.41 10.43
C VAL A 15 -4.76 25.94 10.44
N SER A 16 -4.02 25.09 11.14
CA SER A 16 -4.23 23.63 11.14
C SER A 16 -5.15 23.14 12.25
N LYS A 17 -5.72 24.06 13.06
CA LYS A 17 -6.67 23.66 14.12
C LYS A 17 -7.85 22.89 13.51
N PRO A 18 -8.34 21.84 14.20
CA PRO A 18 -9.61 21.23 13.82
C PRO A 18 -10.76 22.24 13.99
N ASP A 19 -11.91 21.91 13.41
CA ASP A 19 -13.12 22.69 13.55
C ASP A 19 -13.65 22.61 15.00
N ALA A 20 -14.72 23.34 15.32
CA ALA A 20 -15.25 23.43 16.69
C ALA A 20 -15.68 22.07 17.28
N ASP A 21 -16.00 21.10 16.44
CA ASP A 21 -16.34 19.73 16.82
C ASP A 21 -15.13 18.79 16.97
N GLY A 22 -13.90 19.32 16.83
CA GLY A 22 -12.66 18.57 16.95
C GLY A 22 -12.22 17.83 15.69
N VAL A 23 -12.97 17.95 14.57
CA VAL A 23 -12.65 17.27 13.32
C VAL A 23 -11.86 18.19 12.37
N TYR A 24 -10.80 17.66 11.78
CA TYR A 24 -9.97 18.33 10.77
C TYR A 24 -10.60 18.19 9.38
N ARG A 25 -11.25 19.26 8.93
CA ARG A 25 -11.79 19.37 7.57
C ARG A 25 -10.98 20.35 6.71
N HIS A 26 -11.25 20.32 5.41
CA HIS A 26 -10.68 21.24 4.41
C HIS A 26 -9.14 21.25 4.39
N GLY A 27 -8.51 20.08 4.56
CA GLY A 27 -7.05 19.97 4.65
C GLY A 27 -6.31 20.56 3.45
N LYS A 28 -6.85 20.43 2.23
CA LYS A 28 -6.31 21.04 1.02
C LYS A 28 -6.26 22.57 1.10
N ASP A 29 -7.32 23.21 1.58
CA ASP A 29 -7.38 24.67 1.71
C ASP A 29 -6.44 25.15 2.83
N LYS A 30 -6.37 24.41 3.95
CA LYS A 30 -5.42 24.67 5.04
C LYS A 30 -3.96 24.55 4.56
N ARG A 31 -3.62 23.52 3.76
CA ARG A 31 -2.31 23.38 3.10
C ARG A 31 -1.99 24.57 2.20
N LYS A 32 -2.93 24.98 1.35
CA LYS A 32 -2.78 26.15 0.47
C LYS A 32 -2.52 27.43 1.26
N GLN A 33 -3.25 27.64 2.36
CA GLN A 33 -3.05 28.80 3.23
C GLN A 33 -1.68 28.78 3.90
N ARG A 34 -1.23 27.63 4.43
CA ARG A 34 0.12 27.49 5.00
C ARG A 34 1.21 27.78 3.97
N THR A 35 1.08 27.23 2.75
CA THR A 35 2.01 27.53 1.64
C THR A 35 2.04 29.02 1.34
N GLN A 36 0.90 29.70 1.28
CA GLN A 36 0.86 31.15 1.05
C GLN A 36 1.56 31.92 2.19
N ILE A 37 1.34 31.53 3.45
CA ILE A 37 2.00 32.14 4.61
C ILE A 37 3.51 31.95 4.52
N ALA A 38 3.99 30.74 4.21
CA ALA A 38 5.42 30.45 4.07
C ALA A 38 6.04 31.28 2.95
N MET A 39 5.46 31.25 1.75
CA MET A 39 5.98 31.96 0.58
C MET A 39 5.99 33.48 0.79
N THR A 40 4.99 34.03 1.51
CA THR A 40 4.96 35.46 1.86
C THR A 40 6.03 35.80 2.88
N SER A 41 6.13 35.01 3.95
CA SER A 41 7.12 35.24 5.03
C SER A 41 8.56 35.10 4.52
N LEU A 42 8.84 34.15 3.62
CA LEU A 42 10.16 33.99 3.00
C LEU A 42 10.53 35.17 2.07
N ARG A 43 9.55 35.76 1.36
CA ARG A 43 9.78 36.97 0.54
C ARG A 43 10.06 38.19 1.40
N GLU A 44 9.38 38.32 2.53
CA GLU A 44 9.61 39.40 3.49
C GLU A 44 10.98 39.23 4.17
N LEU A 45 11.31 38.01 4.60
CA LEU A 45 12.63 37.66 5.13
C LEU A 45 13.76 37.95 4.14
N TRP A 46 13.56 37.67 2.85
CA TRP A 46 14.52 38.03 1.82
C TRP A 46 14.80 39.54 1.79
N LYS A 47 13.75 40.38 1.85
CA LYS A 47 13.90 41.84 1.89
C LYS A 47 14.64 42.28 3.14
N GLU A 48 14.26 41.76 4.30
CA GLU A 48 14.96 42.03 5.57
C GLU A 48 16.45 41.68 5.49
N ALA A 49 16.77 40.52 4.90
CA ALA A 49 18.13 40.05 4.74
C ALA A 49 18.95 40.98 3.84
N VAL A 50 18.41 41.34 2.67
CA VAL A 50 19.04 42.27 1.71
C VAL A 50 19.25 43.66 2.31
N GLU A 51 18.27 44.20 3.04
CA GLU A 51 18.38 45.51 3.69
C GLU A 51 19.39 45.52 4.85
N SER A 52 19.64 44.36 5.47
CA SER A 52 20.48 44.24 6.67
C SER A 52 21.97 44.01 6.40
N VAL A 53 22.35 43.65 5.17
CA VAL A 53 23.75 43.41 4.79
C VAL A 53 24.44 44.73 4.39
N PRO A 54 25.75 44.90 4.66
CA PRO A 54 26.46 46.16 4.42
C PRO A 54 26.89 46.38 2.96
N PHE A 55 26.35 45.60 2.02
CA PHE A 55 26.70 45.62 0.61
C PHE A 55 25.44 45.48 -0.25
N ASP A 56 25.52 45.94 -1.50
CA ASP A 56 24.41 45.81 -2.45
C ASP A 56 24.28 44.34 -2.91
N VAL A 57 23.07 43.81 -2.85
CA VAL A 57 22.75 42.47 -3.36
C VAL A 57 22.21 42.64 -4.77
N PRO A 58 22.93 42.17 -5.81
CA PRO A 58 22.49 42.35 -7.19
C PRO A 58 21.12 41.76 -7.46
N GLU A 59 20.32 42.43 -8.30
CA GLU A 59 19.01 41.92 -8.75
C GLU A 59 19.12 40.62 -9.57
N HIS A 60 20.29 40.38 -10.17
CA HIS A 60 20.60 39.21 -10.98
C HIS A 60 21.75 38.38 -10.39
N GLY A 61 21.71 37.07 -10.59
CA GLY A 61 22.76 36.15 -10.16
C GLY A 61 22.65 35.68 -8.71
N VAL A 62 21.66 36.12 -7.93
CA VAL A 62 21.34 35.56 -6.61
C VAL A 62 19.83 35.41 -6.45
N GLY A 63 19.34 34.22 -6.10
CA GLY A 63 17.90 33.98 -5.94
C GLY A 63 17.60 32.93 -4.88
N LEU A 64 16.47 33.09 -4.19
CA LEU A 64 15.97 32.11 -3.22
C LEU A 64 14.84 31.30 -3.86
N ALA A 65 14.97 29.98 -3.84
CA ALA A 65 13.98 29.03 -4.33
C ALA A 65 13.41 28.19 -3.19
N ALA A 66 12.11 27.87 -3.26
CA ALA A 66 11.49 26.83 -2.46
C ALA A 66 11.47 25.52 -3.26
N VAL A 67 11.73 24.40 -2.60
CA VAL A 67 11.67 23.06 -3.19
C VAL A 67 10.74 22.15 -2.36
N GLY A 68 10.69 20.87 -2.70
CA GLY A 68 10.09 19.88 -1.81
C GLY A 68 8.60 20.10 -1.55
N SER A 69 8.18 19.90 -0.29
CA SER A 69 6.75 19.92 0.06
C SER A 69 6.14 21.32 -0.05
N LEU A 70 6.94 22.35 0.19
CA LEU A 70 6.53 23.75 0.06
C LEU A 70 6.20 24.10 -1.38
N ALA A 71 7.10 23.78 -2.32
CA ALA A 71 6.90 24.04 -3.75
C ALA A 71 5.72 23.26 -4.34
N ARG A 72 5.38 22.09 -3.76
CA ARG A 72 4.19 21.29 -4.15
C ARG A 72 2.88 21.82 -3.57
N GLY A 73 2.91 22.81 -2.68
CA GLY A 73 1.72 23.25 -1.95
C GLY A 73 1.22 22.22 -0.93
N GLN A 74 2.10 21.35 -0.44
CA GLN A 74 1.78 20.20 0.41
C GLN A 74 2.39 20.33 1.82
N ILE A 75 2.76 21.54 2.25
CA ILE A 75 3.43 21.74 3.53
C ILE A 75 2.50 21.41 4.72
N GLY A 76 3.00 20.59 5.64
CA GLY A 76 2.29 20.23 6.86
C GLY A 76 2.45 21.28 7.97
N PRO A 77 1.72 21.14 9.09
CA PRO A 77 1.75 22.09 10.21
C PRO A 77 3.14 22.26 10.85
N SER A 78 3.89 21.16 10.92
CA SER A 78 5.25 21.10 11.44
C SER A 78 6.26 20.62 10.39
N SER A 79 5.94 20.74 9.10
CA SER A 79 6.87 20.30 8.05
C SER A 79 8.04 21.28 7.89
N ASP A 80 9.16 20.71 7.48
CA ASP A 80 10.41 21.38 7.19
C ASP A 80 10.22 22.42 6.07
N ILE A 81 11.03 23.47 6.12
CA ILE A 81 11.14 24.46 5.05
C ILE A 81 12.33 24.06 4.18
N ASP A 82 12.04 23.54 2.98
CA ASP A 82 13.06 23.18 2.00
C ASP A 82 13.38 24.37 1.07
N VAL A 83 14.56 24.96 1.18
CA VAL A 83 14.95 26.15 0.39
C VAL A 83 16.36 26.05 -0.20
N VAL A 84 16.56 26.66 -1.36
CA VAL A 84 17.87 26.74 -2.01
C VAL A 84 18.19 28.19 -2.32
N LEU A 85 19.31 28.67 -1.77
CA LEU A 85 19.93 29.93 -2.18
C LEU A 85 20.83 29.68 -3.38
N MET A 86 20.40 30.18 -4.53
CA MET A 86 21.12 30.08 -5.78
C MET A 86 22.04 31.28 -5.98
N VAL A 87 23.26 31.02 -6.45
CA VAL A 87 24.25 32.07 -6.74
C VAL A 87 25.03 31.77 -8.02
N GLU A 88 25.15 32.73 -8.92
CA GLU A 88 26.08 32.65 -10.05
C GLU A 88 27.50 32.99 -9.60
N PRO A 89 28.53 32.29 -10.11
CA PRO A 89 29.92 32.56 -9.75
C PRO A 89 30.28 34.04 -9.92
N HIS A 90 31.07 34.57 -8.99
CA HIS A 90 31.56 35.95 -8.99
C HIS A 90 30.50 37.06 -8.81
N THR A 91 29.22 36.70 -8.57
CA THR A 91 28.17 37.70 -8.27
C THR A 91 28.35 38.33 -6.89
N LEU A 92 28.66 37.51 -5.89
CA LEU A 92 29.02 37.92 -4.54
C LEU A 92 30.36 37.28 -4.16
N LYS A 93 31.14 37.96 -3.32
CA LYS A 93 32.30 37.34 -2.66
C LYS A 93 31.82 36.32 -1.63
N ASP A 94 32.66 35.34 -1.30
CA ASP A 94 32.32 34.28 -0.33
C ASP A 94 31.91 34.85 1.04
N ASP A 95 32.57 35.91 1.52
CA ASP A 95 32.22 36.57 2.78
C ASP A 95 30.85 37.28 2.72
N GLN A 96 30.50 37.84 1.57
CA GLN A 96 29.21 38.49 1.34
C GLN A 96 28.10 37.45 1.23
N LEU A 97 28.32 36.38 0.47
CA LEU A 97 27.37 35.28 0.34
C LEU A 97 27.07 34.64 1.71
N ASN A 98 28.10 34.38 2.51
CA ASN A 98 27.92 33.83 3.86
C ASN A 98 27.14 34.78 4.77
N GLN A 99 27.38 36.09 4.68
CA GLN A 99 26.61 37.08 5.45
C GLN A 99 25.13 37.10 5.04
N LEU A 100 24.84 37.14 3.74
CA LEU A 100 23.46 37.09 3.24
C LEU A 100 22.76 35.78 3.63
N ALA A 101 23.43 34.64 3.44
CA ALA A 101 22.94 33.33 3.81
C ALA A 101 22.59 33.26 5.31
N ASN A 102 23.49 33.73 6.19
CA ASN A 102 23.25 33.77 7.63
C ASN A 102 22.04 34.64 8.01
N LYS A 103 21.80 35.74 7.29
CA LYS A 103 20.60 36.59 7.49
C LYS A 103 19.30 35.91 7.09
N LEU A 104 19.35 34.88 6.24
CA LEU A 104 18.20 34.05 5.89
C LEU A 104 18.05 32.86 6.86
N TRP A 105 19.14 32.16 7.18
CA TRP A 105 19.09 30.88 7.89
C TRP A 105 18.84 31.03 9.39
N TYR A 106 19.49 31.98 10.08
CA TYR A 106 19.29 32.13 11.52
C TYR A 106 17.82 32.41 11.90
N PRO A 107 17.12 33.35 11.25
CA PRO A 107 15.70 33.55 11.53
C PRO A 107 14.83 32.32 11.22
N LEU A 108 15.18 31.54 10.18
CA LEU A 108 14.45 30.32 9.85
C LEU A 108 14.65 29.21 10.87
N TRP A 109 15.86 29.02 11.39
CA TRP A 109 16.11 28.12 12.52
C TRP A 109 15.36 28.56 13.78
N ASP A 110 15.23 29.87 14.01
CA ASP A 110 14.48 30.43 15.14
C ASP A 110 12.95 30.47 14.93
N SER A 111 12.46 30.11 13.73
CA SER A 111 11.03 30.13 13.38
C SER A 111 10.19 29.04 14.08
N GLY A 112 10.88 28.08 14.70
CA GLY A 112 10.31 26.90 15.34
C GLY A 112 10.04 25.72 14.40
N LEU A 113 10.30 25.87 13.09
CA LEU A 113 10.26 24.80 12.09
C LEU A 113 11.68 24.32 11.77
N ASP A 114 11.79 23.06 11.34
CA ASP A 114 13.05 22.53 10.83
C ASP A 114 13.36 23.14 9.44
N LEU A 115 14.65 23.31 9.13
CA LEU A 115 15.14 23.95 7.92
C LEU A 115 16.08 23.02 7.16
N ASP A 116 15.66 22.59 5.97
CA ASP A 116 16.56 21.99 4.97
C ASP A 116 16.96 23.09 3.98
N HIS A 117 18.25 23.42 3.93
CA HIS A 117 18.76 24.49 3.10
C HIS A 117 20.03 24.11 2.36
N ALA A 118 20.21 24.71 1.19
CA ALA A 118 21.45 24.60 0.43
C ALA A 118 21.82 25.92 -0.22
N VAL A 119 23.13 26.20 -0.30
CA VAL A 119 23.68 27.29 -1.12
C VAL A 119 24.40 26.67 -2.30
N ARG A 120 23.93 26.93 -3.52
CA ARG A 120 24.45 26.24 -4.72
C ARG A 120 24.49 27.14 -5.95
N THR A 121 25.50 26.93 -6.78
CA THR A 121 25.49 27.42 -8.17
C THR A 121 24.61 26.55 -9.04
N ARG A 122 24.23 27.04 -10.22
CA ARG A 122 23.51 26.23 -11.22
C ARG A 122 24.22 24.92 -11.52
N GLN A 123 25.54 24.96 -11.73
CA GLN A 123 26.33 23.77 -12.03
C GLN A 123 26.32 22.76 -10.87
N GLN A 124 26.36 23.23 -9.63
CA GLN A 124 26.27 22.37 -8.45
C GLN A 124 24.89 21.73 -8.32
N CYS A 125 23.80 22.49 -8.54
CA CYS A 125 22.45 21.92 -8.54
C CYS A 125 22.33 20.80 -9.59
N GLU A 126 22.75 21.10 -10.83
CA GLU A 126 22.71 20.12 -11.92
C GLU A 126 23.56 18.87 -11.61
N SER A 127 24.78 19.05 -11.11
CA SER A 127 25.69 17.95 -10.77
C SER A 127 25.14 17.06 -9.66
N VAL A 128 24.53 17.62 -8.61
CA VAL A 128 23.93 16.83 -7.53
C VAL A 128 22.77 16.01 -8.07
N THR A 129 21.89 16.60 -8.88
CA THR A 129 20.72 15.89 -9.41
C THR A 129 21.04 14.78 -10.42
N ASP A 130 22.21 14.83 -11.07
CA ASP A 130 22.65 13.76 -11.97
C ASP A 130 22.97 12.45 -11.23
N HIS A 131 23.35 12.53 -9.95
CA HIS A 131 23.85 11.40 -9.17
C HIS A 131 22.99 11.05 -7.96
N ASP A 132 22.18 11.98 -7.46
CA ASP A 132 21.33 11.81 -6.29
C ASP A 132 19.85 11.87 -6.71
N LEU A 133 19.16 10.72 -6.62
CA LEU A 133 17.75 10.59 -6.98
C LEU A 133 16.83 11.41 -6.05
N PRO A 134 16.92 11.33 -4.70
CA PRO A 134 16.25 12.25 -3.80
C PRO A 134 16.38 13.72 -4.19
N ALA A 135 17.59 14.19 -4.50
CA ALA A 135 17.80 15.57 -4.92
C ALA A 135 17.11 15.87 -6.26
N ALA A 136 17.24 14.98 -7.25
CA ALA A 136 16.58 15.13 -8.55
C ALA A 136 15.05 15.26 -8.40
N MET A 137 14.45 14.41 -7.56
CA MET A 137 13.01 14.44 -7.27
C MET A 137 12.57 15.73 -6.57
N GLY A 138 13.38 16.25 -5.64
CA GLY A 138 13.13 17.53 -4.99
C GLY A 138 13.07 18.68 -6.00
N TRP A 139 13.98 18.67 -6.98
CA TRP A 139 14.06 19.69 -8.04
C TRP A 139 12.98 19.59 -9.12
N LEU A 140 12.19 18.50 -9.17
CA LEU A 140 11.03 18.43 -10.07
C LEU A 140 9.94 19.44 -9.70
N PHE A 141 9.96 19.92 -8.45
CA PHE A 141 9.01 20.88 -7.92
C PHE A 141 9.79 22.03 -7.28
N VAL A 142 9.96 23.11 -8.04
CA VAL A 142 10.68 24.30 -7.62
C VAL A 142 9.80 25.51 -7.84
N GLN A 143 9.74 26.40 -6.85
CA GLN A 143 9.08 27.69 -6.98
C GLN A 143 10.04 28.82 -6.61
N PRO A 144 10.19 29.86 -7.46
CA PRO A 144 10.93 31.06 -7.10
C PRO A 144 10.27 31.76 -5.90
N VAL A 145 11.07 32.08 -4.89
CA VAL A 145 10.62 32.86 -3.74
C VAL A 145 10.92 34.34 -3.99
N ALA A 146 12.20 34.69 -4.16
CA ALA A 146 12.69 36.06 -4.30
C ALA A 146 14.08 36.12 -4.98
N GLY A 147 14.56 37.34 -5.28
CA GLY A 147 15.82 37.57 -6.01
C GLY A 147 15.67 37.28 -7.51
N ASP A 148 16.73 36.76 -8.14
CA ASP A 148 16.76 36.40 -9.55
C ASP A 148 15.88 35.16 -9.83
N THR A 149 14.60 35.40 -10.11
CA THR A 149 13.63 34.34 -10.44
C THR A 149 13.95 33.67 -11.77
N GLU A 150 14.56 34.39 -12.71
CA GLU A 150 14.90 33.87 -14.03
C GLU A 150 16.03 32.81 -13.92
N LEU A 151 17.02 33.04 -13.06
CA LEU A 151 18.05 32.06 -12.72
C LEU A 151 17.43 30.75 -12.21
N ILE A 152 16.50 30.86 -11.25
CA ILE A 152 15.84 29.70 -10.64
C ILE A 152 15.04 28.91 -11.69
N GLU A 153 14.23 29.59 -12.49
CA GLU A 153 13.40 28.97 -13.54
C GLU A 153 14.26 28.31 -14.62
N LYS A 154 15.33 28.97 -15.07
CA LYS A 154 16.29 28.41 -16.04
C LYS A 154 16.94 27.15 -15.50
N THR A 155 17.34 27.12 -14.22
CA THR A 155 17.94 25.94 -13.62
C THR A 155 16.94 24.81 -13.41
N ALA A 156 15.73 25.10 -12.93
CA ALA A 156 14.67 24.09 -12.80
C ALA A 156 14.34 23.45 -14.16
N LYS A 157 14.23 24.26 -15.23
CA LYS A 157 14.04 23.78 -16.60
C LYS A 157 15.22 22.92 -17.07
N SER A 158 16.45 23.36 -16.81
CA SER A 158 17.67 22.61 -17.16
C SER A 158 17.69 21.23 -16.49
N ILE A 159 17.41 21.16 -15.19
CA ILE A 159 17.37 19.91 -14.43
C ILE A 159 16.24 19.00 -14.94
N LEU A 160 15.05 19.54 -15.23
CA LEU A 160 13.95 18.75 -15.79
C LEU A 160 14.31 18.16 -17.16
N GLU A 161 14.99 18.91 -18.02
CA GLU A 161 15.49 18.41 -19.31
C GLU A 161 16.54 17.32 -19.13
N ARG A 162 17.46 17.46 -18.16
CA ARG A 162 18.44 16.42 -17.81
C ARG A 162 17.76 15.17 -17.26
N TRP A 163 16.79 15.33 -16.36
CA TRP A 163 15.97 14.24 -15.83
C TRP A 163 15.29 13.47 -16.96
N ARG A 164 14.58 14.15 -17.87
CA ARG A 164 13.92 13.51 -19.02
C ARG A 164 14.90 12.74 -19.91
N LYS A 165 16.10 13.28 -20.15
CA LYS A 165 17.15 12.59 -20.93
C LYS A 165 17.68 11.36 -20.20
N ALA A 166 17.82 11.43 -18.88
CA ALA A 166 18.40 10.37 -18.05
C ALA A 166 17.38 9.31 -17.59
N ALA A 167 16.09 9.65 -17.51
CA ALA A 167 15.05 8.83 -16.90
C ALA A 167 14.95 7.44 -17.54
N ARG A 168 15.15 7.31 -18.85
CA ARG A 168 15.19 6.01 -19.54
C ARG A 168 16.26 5.08 -18.97
N LYS A 169 17.42 5.62 -18.58
CA LYS A 169 18.55 4.87 -18.01
C LYS A 169 18.43 4.71 -16.49
N ARG A 170 17.80 5.69 -15.82
CA ARG A 170 17.62 5.75 -14.36
C ARG A 170 16.28 5.18 -13.88
N LEU A 171 15.45 4.64 -14.79
CA LEU A 171 14.16 4.05 -14.41
C LEU A 171 14.36 2.93 -13.39
N GLN A 172 15.35 2.06 -13.62
CA GLN A 172 15.61 0.94 -12.70
C GLN A 172 16.00 1.45 -11.31
N GLU A 173 16.87 2.47 -11.23
CA GLU A 173 17.26 3.12 -9.96
C GLU A 173 16.03 3.66 -9.19
N LEU A 174 15.06 4.24 -9.90
CA LEU A 174 13.81 4.73 -9.30
C LEU A 174 12.96 3.60 -8.74
N LEU A 175 12.86 2.48 -9.47
CA LEU A 175 12.09 1.31 -9.04
C LEU A 175 12.80 0.56 -7.90
N ASP A 176 14.12 0.48 -7.93
CA ASP A 176 14.92 -0.12 -6.86
C ASP A 176 14.76 0.68 -5.57
N SER A 177 14.68 2.01 -5.63
CA SER A 177 14.37 2.86 -4.47
C SER A 177 13.01 2.52 -3.84
N ALA A 178 12.01 2.14 -4.63
CA ALA A 178 10.72 1.68 -4.09
C ALA A 178 10.85 0.30 -3.42
N SER A 179 11.64 -0.61 -4.01
CA SER A 179 11.91 -1.95 -3.46
C SER A 179 12.68 -1.87 -2.14
N SER A 180 13.74 -1.07 -2.05
CA SER A 180 14.52 -0.90 -0.82
C SER A 180 13.67 -0.34 0.32
N ARG A 181 12.78 0.63 0.04
CA ARG A 181 11.86 1.14 1.07
C ARG A 181 10.81 0.11 1.49
N LEU A 182 10.35 -0.74 0.58
CA LEU A 182 9.47 -1.85 0.94
C LEU A 182 10.15 -2.82 1.92
N GLU A 183 11.44 -3.12 1.70
CA GLU A 183 12.22 -4.00 2.59
C GLU A 183 12.47 -3.35 3.97
N GLU A 184 12.78 -2.06 4.00
CA GLU A 184 13.12 -1.34 5.24
C GLU A 184 11.89 -0.91 6.06
N PHE A 185 10.89 -0.33 5.41
CA PHE A 185 9.73 0.27 6.08
C PHE A 185 8.47 -0.59 6.00
N GLY A 186 8.44 -1.62 5.15
CA GLY A 186 7.27 -2.47 4.96
C GLY A 186 6.15 -1.83 4.12
N ARG A 187 4.97 -2.46 4.14
CA ARG A 187 3.78 -2.02 3.41
C ARG A 187 2.83 -1.28 4.35
N LEU A 188 2.46 -0.06 3.99
CA LEU A 188 1.54 0.77 4.77
C LEU A 188 0.28 0.01 5.25
N PRO A 189 -0.37 -0.84 4.43
CA PRO A 189 -1.55 -1.59 4.86
C PRO A 189 -1.34 -2.63 5.97
N TYR A 190 -0.10 -3.06 6.22
CA TYR A 190 0.23 -4.20 7.08
C TYR A 190 0.98 -3.78 8.35
N LEU A 191 1.11 -2.48 8.60
CA LEU A 191 1.89 -1.95 9.71
C LEU A 191 0.96 -1.36 10.76
N ASN A 192 1.10 -1.81 12.01
CA ASN A 192 0.38 -1.22 13.14
C ASN A 192 0.91 0.17 13.52
N GLN A 193 2.20 0.42 13.26
CA GLN A 193 2.89 1.69 13.55
C GLN A 193 3.62 2.17 12.30
N PRO A 194 2.88 2.58 11.24
CA PRO A 194 3.50 2.92 9.97
C PRO A 194 4.26 4.24 10.03
N ASP A 195 5.36 4.31 9.27
CA ASP A 195 5.83 5.59 8.73
C ASP A 195 4.99 5.94 7.49
N ILE A 196 4.12 6.95 7.60
CA ILE A 196 3.17 7.32 6.54
C ILE A 196 3.85 7.97 5.32
N LYS A 197 5.13 8.35 5.45
CA LYS A 197 5.92 8.97 4.39
C LYS A 197 6.71 7.91 3.63
N GLU A 198 7.47 7.07 4.32
CA GLU A 198 8.46 6.17 3.69
C GLU A 198 7.93 4.78 3.35
N ALA A 199 6.95 4.24 4.09
CA ALA A 199 6.38 2.92 3.83
C ALA A 199 5.80 2.79 2.41
N ARG A 200 5.76 1.57 1.86
CA ARG A 200 5.16 1.30 0.55
C ARG A 200 3.67 1.66 0.55
N GLY A 201 3.25 2.51 -0.38
CA GLY A 201 1.93 3.16 -0.40
C GLY A 201 1.88 4.51 0.35
N GLY A 202 3.00 4.97 0.90
CA GLY A 202 3.14 6.25 1.61
C GLY A 202 3.38 7.46 0.71
N LEU A 203 3.58 8.63 1.31
CA LEU A 203 3.73 9.90 0.59
C LEU A 203 4.94 9.90 -0.37
N ARG A 204 6.03 9.19 -0.06
CA ARG A 204 7.20 9.12 -0.93
C ARG A 204 6.91 8.40 -2.25
N ASP A 205 6.00 7.43 -2.27
CA ASP A 205 5.54 6.78 -3.52
C ASP A 205 4.85 7.78 -4.45
N THR A 206 4.17 8.79 -3.91
CA THR A 206 3.53 9.85 -4.72
C THR A 206 4.56 10.75 -5.41
N VAL A 207 5.74 10.89 -4.81
CA VAL A 207 6.87 11.61 -5.42
C VAL A 207 7.46 10.79 -6.56
N LEU A 208 7.58 9.46 -6.39
CA LEU A 208 8.02 8.57 -7.47
C LEU A 208 7.06 8.56 -8.66
N VAL A 209 5.74 8.49 -8.41
CA VAL A 209 4.71 8.62 -9.46
C VAL A 209 4.89 9.93 -10.23
N SER A 210 5.12 11.02 -9.50
CA SER A 210 5.33 12.33 -10.12
C SER A 210 6.63 12.39 -10.93
N ALA A 211 7.69 11.73 -10.48
CA ALA A 211 8.96 11.64 -11.20
C ALA A 211 8.84 10.83 -12.50
N LEU A 212 8.11 9.72 -12.47
CA LEU A 212 7.75 8.94 -13.66
C LEU A 212 6.93 9.78 -14.64
N ALA A 213 5.92 10.51 -14.16
CA ALA A 213 5.11 11.39 -15.01
C ALA A 213 5.94 12.54 -15.62
N ALA A 214 6.79 13.18 -14.83
CA ALA A 214 7.68 14.26 -15.29
C ALA A 214 8.68 13.81 -16.36
N SER A 215 9.00 12.51 -16.40
CA SER A 215 9.89 11.89 -17.39
C SER A 215 9.26 11.65 -18.77
N TRP A 216 7.93 11.81 -18.90
CA TRP A 216 7.14 11.43 -20.09
C TRP A 216 7.14 9.93 -20.44
N LEU A 217 7.58 9.06 -19.52
CA LEU A 217 7.50 7.61 -19.72
C LEU A 217 6.11 7.05 -19.44
N ALA A 218 5.34 7.71 -18.59
CA ALA A 218 3.98 7.34 -18.23
C ALA A 218 3.17 8.60 -17.88
N ASP A 219 1.84 8.46 -17.89
CA ASP A 219 0.94 9.51 -17.42
C ASP A 219 0.74 9.44 -15.91
N ARG A 220 0.48 10.60 -15.29
CA ARG A 220 0.12 10.66 -13.87
C ARG A 220 -1.30 10.09 -13.70
N PRO A 221 -1.53 9.18 -12.74
CA PRO A 221 -2.88 8.72 -12.41
C PRO A 221 -3.72 9.85 -11.81
N HIS A 222 -5.04 9.80 -12.03
CA HIS A 222 -5.97 10.84 -11.61
C HIS A 222 -7.19 10.32 -10.85
N GLY A 223 -7.94 11.25 -10.25
CA GLY A 223 -9.22 10.99 -9.60
C GLY A 223 -9.03 10.26 -8.28
N SER A 224 -9.33 8.97 -8.28
CA SER A 224 -9.29 8.13 -7.09
C SER A 224 -7.90 8.10 -6.40
N TYR A 225 -6.82 8.22 -7.19
CA TYR A 225 -5.45 8.40 -6.71
C TYR A 225 -5.26 9.76 -6.02
N ASP A 226 -5.70 10.85 -6.63
CA ASP A 226 -5.54 12.19 -6.07
C ASP A 226 -6.32 12.33 -4.74
N GLU A 227 -7.51 11.74 -4.65
CA GLU A 227 -8.29 11.62 -3.40
C GLU A 227 -7.49 10.88 -2.32
N ALA A 228 -6.82 9.79 -2.68
CA ALA A 228 -6.02 9.02 -1.73
C ALA A 228 -4.80 9.80 -1.23
N VAL A 229 -4.11 10.52 -2.11
CA VAL A 229 -2.98 11.39 -1.76
C VAL A 229 -3.43 12.51 -0.83
N GLU A 230 -4.51 13.22 -1.17
CA GLU A 230 -5.04 14.31 -0.33
C GLU A 230 -5.47 13.79 1.04
N ARG A 231 -6.12 12.62 1.11
CA ARG A 231 -6.54 12.04 2.39
C ARG A 231 -5.35 11.57 3.23
N LEU A 232 -4.28 11.04 2.62
CA LEU A 232 -3.06 10.67 3.36
C LEU A 232 -2.32 11.92 3.87
N LEU A 233 -2.34 13.03 3.11
CA LEU A 233 -1.84 14.32 3.59
C LEU A 233 -2.66 14.85 4.77
N ASP A 234 -3.98 14.63 4.81
CA ASP A 234 -4.81 14.98 5.98
C ASP A 234 -4.39 14.17 7.21
N VAL A 235 -4.09 12.87 7.05
CA VAL A 235 -3.58 12.03 8.16
C VAL A 235 -2.25 12.59 8.70
N ARG A 236 -1.32 12.94 7.81
CA ARG A 236 -0.04 13.56 8.20
C ARG A 236 -0.25 14.90 8.92
N ASP A 237 -1.13 15.74 8.40
CA ASP A 237 -1.43 17.03 9.02
C ASP A 237 -1.99 16.83 10.44
N CYS A 238 -2.94 15.91 10.62
CA CYS A 238 -3.47 15.56 11.94
C CYS A 238 -2.37 15.02 12.88
N LEU A 239 -1.48 14.15 12.38
CA LEU A 239 -0.34 13.63 13.14
C LEU A 239 0.58 14.77 13.62
N HIS A 240 0.91 15.72 12.75
CA HIS A 240 1.72 16.88 13.12
C HIS A 240 1.03 17.78 14.16
N VAL A 241 -0.29 17.98 14.05
CA VAL A 241 -1.06 18.75 15.04
C VAL A 241 -1.04 18.04 16.40
N VAL A 242 -1.28 16.73 16.41
CA VAL A 242 -1.32 15.92 17.64
C VAL A 242 0.07 15.81 18.29
N ALA A 243 1.12 15.60 17.51
CA ALA A 243 2.48 15.44 18.01
C ALA A 243 3.17 16.77 18.35
N GLY A 244 2.74 17.88 17.74
CA GLY A 244 3.34 19.22 17.92
C GLY A 244 4.75 19.37 17.32
N LYS A 245 5.20 18.41 16.51
CA LYS A 245 6.51 18.36 15.87
C LYS A 245 6.45 17.64 14.52
N GLU A 246 7.53 17.73 13.74
CA GLU A 246 7.67 16.92 12.53
C GLU A 246 7.79 15.45 12.93
N THR A 247 6.88 14.61 12.45
CA THR A 247 6.98 13.17 12.60
C THR A 247 6.07 12.47 11.60
N ASN A 248 6.61 11.44 10.96
CA ASN A 248 5.86 10.61 10.01
C ASN A 248 5.48 9.25 10.62
N LEU A 249 5.94 8.96 11.84
CA LEU A 249 5.70 7.70 12.53
C LEU A 249 4.42 7.76 13.37
N LEU A 250 3.42 6.97 12.96
CA LEU A 250 2.12 6.92 13.65
C LEU A 250 2.17 5.97 14.86
N LEU A 251 2.76 6.47 15.95
CA LEU A 251 2.87 5.75 17.21
C LEU A 251 1.50 5.51 17.88
N PRO A 252 1.33 4.44 18.68
CA PRO A 252 0.06 4.12 19.35
C PRO A 252 -0.51 5.26 20.19
N ALA A 253 0.36 6.05 20.83
CA ALA A 253 -0.04 7.21 21.63
C ALA A 253 -0.71 8.33 20.83
N TYR A 254 -0.49 8.39 19.51
CA TYR A 254 -1.11 9.39 18.63
C TYR A 254 -2.37 8.88 17.95
N GLN A 255 -2.51 7.57 17.77
CA GLN A 255 -3.58 6.96 16.95
C GLN A 255 -4.99 7.36 17.37
N PRO A 256 -5.41 7.29 18.67
CA PRO A 256 -6.77 7.67 19.06
C PRO A 256 -7.09 9.13 18.75
N LYS A 257 -6.12 10.04 19.00
CA LYS A 257 -6.30 11.49 18.76
C LYS A 257 -6.33 11.82 17.27
N VAL A 258 -5.47 11.19 16.47
CA VAL A 258 -5.46 11.34 15.01
C VAL A 258 -6.77 10.78 14.43
N ALA A 259 -7.23 9.63 14.88
CA ALA A 259 -8.49 9.04 14.44
C ALA A 259 -9.69 9.92 14.77
N ALA A 260 -9.78 10.42 16.01
CA ALA A 260 -10.83 11.36 16.41
C ALA A 260 -10.79 12.64 15.57
N MET A 261 -9.60 13.20 15.34
CA MET A 261 -9.41 14.40 14.52
C MET A 261 -9.77 14.16 13.04
N LEU A 262 -9.67 12.93 12.53
CA LEU A 262 -10.14 12.57 11.18
C LEU A 262 -11.66 12.32 11.10
N GLY A 263 -12.36 12.41 12.23
CA GLY A 263 -13.80 12.17 12.33
C GLY A 263 -14.19 10.69 12.38
N LEU A 264 -13.28 9.82 12.82
CA LEU A 264 -13.48 8.37 12.89
C LEU A 264 -14.01 7.89 14.25
N ALA A 265 -14.07 8.78 15.25
CA ALA A 265 -14.59 8.44 16.57
C ALA A 265 -16.11 8.58 16.61
N ASP A 266 -16.82 7.45 16.75
CA ASP A 266 -18.28 7.44 16.89
C ASP A 266 -18.71 7.94 18.29
N PRO A 267 -19.40 9.09 18.39
CA PRO A 267 -19.81 9.64 19.68
C PRO A 267 -20.90 8.81 20.37
N THR A 268 -21.54 7.87 19.68
CA THR A 268 -22.58 6.99 20.23
C THR A 268 -21.99 5.80 21.01
N LEU A 269 -20.71 5.50 20.81
CA LEU A 269 -20.02 4.42 21.52
C LEU A 269 -19.50 4.88 22.90
N PRO A 270 -19.43 3.96 23.89
CA PRO A 270 -18.74 4.18 25.16
C PRO A 270 -17.27 4.57 24.94
N GLU A 271 -16.68 5.36 25.82
CA GLU A 271 -15.34 5.95 25.64
C GLU A 271 -14.24 4.92 25.28
N GLY A 272 -14.16 3.79 26.00
CA GLY A 272 -13.17 2.75 25.72
C GLY A 272 -13.38 2.01 24.39
N GLU A 273 -14.64 1.76 24.02
CA GLU A 273 -14.99 1.12 22.73
C GLU A 273 -14.77 2.09 21.57
N ARG A 274 -15.10 3.38 21.76
CA ARG A 274 -14.92 4.46 20.79
C ARG A 274 -13.47 4.61 20.36
N GLU A 275 -12.53 4.64 21.30
CA GLU A 275 -11.11 4.79 20.95
C GLU A 275 -10.61 3.62 20.12
N THR A 276 -11.00 2.40 20.49
CA THR A 276 -10.59 1.18 19.78
C THR A 276 -11.18 1.14 18.37
N ASP A 277 -12.47 1.42 18.22
CA ASP A 277 -13.15 1.49 16.92
C ASP A 277 -12.55 2.59 16.02
N ALA A 278 -12.27 3.78 16.58
CA ALA A 278 -11.65 4.87 15.84
C ALA A 278 -10.24 4.49 15.34
N VAL A 279 -9.44 3.82 16.17
CA VAL A 279 -8.11 3.33 15.78
C VAL A 279 -8.21 2.26 14.70
N GLU A 280 -9.14 1.31 14.82
CA GLU A 280 -9.39 0.33 13.76
C GLU A 280 -9.78 1.03 12.44
N GLY A 281 -10.68 2.00 12.50
CA GLY A 281 -11.09 2.81 11.36
C GLY A 281 -9.91 3.57 10.73
N LEU A 282 -8.98 4.09 11.54
CA LEU A 282 -7.77 4.75 11.06
C LEU A 282 -6.84 3.77 10.33
N GLN A 283 -6.64 2.58 10.87
CA GLN A 283 -5.81 1.55 10.23
C GLN A 283 -6.46 1.05 8.92
N THR A 284 -7.79 0.85 8.91
CA THR A 284 -8.53 0.51 7.68
C THR A 284 -8.43 1.60 6.62
N LEU A 285 -8.52 2.87 7.03
CA LEU A 285 -8.30 4.01 6.15
C LEU A 285 -6.87 3.96 5.57
N LEU A 286 -5.84 3.83 6.39
CA LEU A 286 -4.45 3.78 5.94
C LEU A 286 -4.17 2.60 5.00
N ALA A 287 -4.72 1.42 5.29
CA ALA A 287 -4.63 0.27 4.40
C ALA A 287 -5.27 0.54 3.04
N THR A 288 -6.46 1.14 3.03
CA THR A 288 -7.16 1.52 1.78
C THR A 288 -6.35 2.51 0.96
N LEU A 289 -5.83 3.57 1.60
CA LEU A 289 -5.02 4.60 0.95
C LEU A 289 -3.69 4.02 0.41
N GLY A 290 -3.00 3.23 1.24
CA GLY A 290 -1.72 2.62 0.93
C GLY A 290 -1.79 1.66 -0.24
N ARG A 291 -2.79 0.76 -0.27
CA ARG A 291 -3.00 -0.14 -1.41
C ARG A 291 -3.23 0.64 -2.70
N ARG A 292 -4.02 1.72 -2.63
CA ARG A 292 -4.32 2.53 -3.81
C ARG A 292 -3.12 3.30 -4.34
N ILE A 293 -2.31 3.90 -3.47
CA ILE A 293 -1.08 4.60 -3.87
C ILE A 293 -0.05 3.62 -4.42
N ALA A 294 0.17 2.48 -3.75
CA ALA A 294 1.11 1.45 -4.19
C ALA A 294 0.73 0.92 -5.58
N PHE A 295 -0.54 0.55 -5.79
CA PHE A 295 -1.01 0.11 -7.12
C PHE A 295 -0.81 1.18 -8.18
N SER A 296 -1.09 2.45 -7.86
CA SER A 296 -0.94 3.55 -8.82
C SER A 296 0.52 3.70 -9.25
N LEU A 297 1.48 3.51 -8.33
CA LEU A 297 2.90 3.50 -8.64
C LEU A 297 3.28 2.28 -9.48
N ASP A 298 2.83 1.07 -9.14
CA ASP A 298 3.14 -0.15 -9.90
C ASP A 298 2.57 -0.07 -11.32
N SER A 299 1.34 0.43 -11.48
CA SER A 299 0.73 0.68 -12.77
C SER A 299 1.52 1.73 -13.57
N THR A 300 1.89 2.86 -12.97
CA THR A 300 2.68 3.91 -13.65
C THR A 300 4.05 3.38 -14.07
N ALA A 301 4.68 2.55 -13.23
CA ALA A 301 5.96 1.91 -13.52
C ALA A 301 5.86 0.88 -14.66
N SER A 302 4.81 0.06 -14.69
CA SER A 302 4.55 -0.88 -15.79
C SER A 302 4.39 -0.13 -17.12
N HIS A 303 3.59 0.94 -17.18
CA HIS A 303 3.47 1.78 -18.38
C HIS A 303 4.81 2.40 -18.79
N ALA A 304 5.61 2.89 -17.82
CA ALA A 304 6.93 3.43 -18.09
C ALA A 304 7.88 2.40 -18.72
N ARG A 305 7.85 1.15 -18.23
CA ARG A 305 8.63 0.04 -18.82
C ARG A 305 8.17 -0.28 -20.23
N HIS A 306 6.86 -0.35 -20.47
CA HIS A 306 6.27 -0.61 -21.79
C HIS A 306 6.65 0.47 -22.81
N THR A 307 6.68 1.75 -22.42
CA THR A 307 7.17 2.82 -23.28
C THR A 307 8.63 2.57 -23.70
N LEU A 308 9.49 2.08 -22.79
CA LEU A 308 10.89 1.77 -23.10
C LEU A 308 11.07 0.53 -23.99
N THR A 309 10.24 -0.51 -23.83
CA THR A 309 10.31 -1.71 -24.68
C THR A 309 9.91 -1.38 -26.12
N HIS A 310 8.88 -0.53 -26.28
CA HIS A 310 8.33 -0.16 -27.59
C HIS A 310 8.99 1.05 -28.27
N GLU A 311 9.67 1.95 -27.53
CA GLU A 311 10.45 3.06 -28.10
C GLU A 311 11.87 2.67 -28.53
N LYS A 312 12.34 1.43 -28.30
CA LYS A 312 13.56 0.97 -28.99
C LYS A 312 13.31 1.22 -30.48
N PRO A 313 14.11 2.08 -31.15
CA PRO A 313 13.87 2.41 -32.53
C PRO A 313 14.01 1.10 -33.30
N ARG A 314 12.88 0.52 -33.72
CA ARG A 314 12.84 -0.44 -34.80
C ARG A 314 13.24 0.36 -36.04
N PHE A 315 14.56 0.47 -36.23
CA PHE A 315 15.30 1.25 -37.22
C PHE A 315 14.49 1.58 -38.48
N ALA A 316 13.86 2.76 -38.53
CA ALA A 316 13.07 3.19 -39.69
C ALA A 316 13.72 4.32 -40.50
N PHE A 317 14.91 4.82 -40.14
CA PHE A 317 15.58 5.90 -40.89
C PHE A 317 16.78 5.43 -41.74
N PHE A 318 17.55 4.42 -41.30
CA PHE A 318 18.72 3.93 -42.06
C PHE A 318 18.42 2.84 -43.10
N GLN A 319 17.19 2.31 -43.16
CA GLN A 319 16.79 1.32 -44.19
C GLN A 319 16.46 1.94 -45.56
N MET A 320 16.41 3.27 -45.69
CA MET A 320 16.19 3.91 -47.00
C MET A 320 17.44 3.86 -47.90
N PHE A 321 18.62 3.52 -47.36
CA PHE A 321 19.89 3.52 -48.11
C PHE A 321 20.52 2.13 -48.32
N GLN A 322 19.93 1.04 -47.82
CA GLN A 322 20.38 -0.33 -48.12
C GLN A 322 19.20 -1.32 -48.20
N PRO A 323 18.74 -1.73 -49.40
CA PRO A 323 17.63 -2.66 -49.58
C PRO A 323 17.98 -4.15 -49.32
N ARG A 324 18.99 -4.43 -48.49
CA ARG A 324 19.48 -5.81 -48.23
C ARG A 324 19.73 -6.12 -46.74
N ALA A 325 18.91 -5.57 -45.85
CA ALA A 325 18.84 -6.05 -44.47
C ALA A 325 17.40 -6.43 -44.14
N GLY A 326 17.06 -7.70 -44.35
CA GLY A 326 15.76 -8.29 -44.04
C GLY A 326 15.51 -8.45 -42.54
N GLY A 327 15.46 -7.32 -41.81
CA GLY A 327 14.91 -7.30 -40.46
C GLY A 327 13.39 -7.45 -40.55
N LYS A 328 12.87 -8.67 -40.41
CA LYS A 328 11.43 -8.91 -40.31
C LYS A 328 10.86 -8.09 -39.15
N ARG A 329 9.76 -7.38 -39.40
CA ARG A 329 8.88 -6.87 -38.33
C ARG A 329 8.43 -8.08 -37.52
N GLU A 330 9.01 -8.29 -36.34
CA GLU A 330 8.47 -9.26 -35.39
C GLU A 330 7.18 -8.67 -34.82
N ALA A 331 6.05 -9.24 -35.24
CA ALA A 331 4.76 -8.94 -34.65
C ALA A 331 4.84 -9.23 -33.13
N PRO A 332 4.18 -8.42 -32.28
CA PRO A 332 4.07 -8.73 -30.86
C PRO A 332 3.57 -10.18 -30.69
N THR A 333 4.33 -11.00 -29.97
CA THR A 333 3.98 -12.39 -29.72
C THR A 333 2.96 -12.44 -28.60
N PHE A 334 1.69 -12.65 -28.96
CA PHE A 334 0.63 -12.96 -28.01
C PHE A 334 0.54 -14.47 -27.88
N LYS A 335 1.04 -15.02 -26.77
CA LYS A 335 0.95 -16.45 -26.51
C LYS A 335 -0.33 -16.72 -25.74
N ALA A 336 -1.29 -17.41 -26.36
CA ALA A 336 -2.52 -17.80 -25.67
C ALA A 336 -2.21 -18.75 -24.51
N ILE A 337 -2.67 -18.40 -23.30
CA ILE A 337 -2.45 -19.17 -22.07
C ILE A 337 -3.75 -19.68 -21.45
N ALA A 338 -4.87 -19.01 -21.74
CA ALA A 338 -6.22 -19.51 -21.47
C ALA A 338 -7.20 -18.91 -22.49
N PRO A 339 -8.44 -19.42 -22.61
CA PRO A 339 -9.45 -18.83 -23.48
C PRO A 339 -9.67 -17.33 -23.16
N GLY A 340 -9.40 -16.47 -24.13
CA GLY A 340 -9.48 -15.01 -23.97
C GLY A 340 -8.30 -14.36 -23.23
N VAL A 341 -7.26 -15.12 -22.87
CA VAL A 341 -6.13 -14.64 -22.07
C VAL A 341 -4.81 -14.98 -22.75
N VAL A 342 -3.91 -14.00 -22.82
CA VAL A 342 -2.59 -14.11 -23.46
C VAL A 342 -1.48 -13.67 -22.52
N GLU A 343 -0.32 -14.28 -22.66
CA GLU A 343 0.94 -13.77 -22.13
C GLU A 343 1.48 -12.73 -23.12
N HIS A 344 1.76 -11.52 -22.62
CA HIS A 344 2.36 -10.43 -23.37
C HIS A 344 3.31 -9.63 -22.46
N GLU A 345 4.57 -9.46 -22.89
CA GLU A 345 5.60 -8.71 -22.15
C GLU A 345 5.77 -9.12 -20.67
N GLN A 346 5.70 -10.44 -20.38
CA GLN A 346 5.76 -10.99 -19.01
C GLN A 346 4.58 -10.58 -18.11
N GLU A 347 3.46 -10.17 -18.71
CA GLU A 347 2.20 -9.89 -18.01
C GLU A 347 1.07 -10.71 -18.61
N VAL A 348 0.02 -10.94 -17.82
CA VAL A 348 -1.24 -11.48 -18.30
C VAL A 348 -2.10 -10.36 -18.90
N ALA A 349 -2.48 -10.52 -20.16
CA ALA A 349 -3.31 -9.60 -20.88
C ALA A 349 -4.54 -10.26 -21.52
N LEU A 350 -5.53 -9.46 -21.89
CA LEU A 350 -6.69 -9.94 -22.65
C LEU A 350 -6.32 -10.18 -24.13
N ALA A 351 -6.82 -11.27 -24.68
CA ALA A 351 -6.69 -11.53 -26.12
C ALA A 351 -7.45 -10.48 -26.95
N VAL A 352 -6.98 -10.24 -28.18
CA VAL A 352 -7.65 -9.32 -29.11
C VAL A 352 -9.08 -9.79 -29.40
N GLY A 353 -10.05 -8.87 -29.31
CA GLY A 353 -11.46 -9.15 -29.58
C GLY A 353 -12.25 -9.72 -28.40
N VAL A 354 -11.64 -9.88 -27.22
CA VAL A 354 -12.36 -10.20 -25.99
C VAL A 354 -13.18 -8.99 -25.55
N GLU A 355 -14.45 -9.23 -25.22
CA GLU A 355 -15.38 -8.22 -24.73
C GLU A 355 -15.71 -8.50 -23.25
N PRO A 356 -15.02 -7.84 -22.29
CA PRO A 356 -15.17 -8.13 -20.86
C PRO A 356 -16.61 -8.05 -20.35
N SER A 357 -17.40 -7.10 -20.86
CA SER A 357 -18.80 -6.87 -20.48
C SER A 357 -19.75 -8.03 -20.74
N ARG A 358 -19.32 -9.05 -21.50
CA ARG A 358 -20.14 -10.22 -21.85
C ARG A 358 -19.69 -11.50 -21.15
N ASP A 359 -18.63 -11.44 -20.35
CA ASP A 359 -17.98 -12.63 -19.82
C ASP A 359 -17.75 -12.52 -18.31
N ALA A 360 -18.62 -13.16 -17.53
CA ALA A 360 -18.52 -13.17 -16.07
C ALA A 360 -17.39 -14.07 -15.55
N THR A 361 -16.90 -15.01 -16.36
CA THR A 361 -15.89 -16.00 -15.98
C THR A 361 -14.47 -15.52 -16.27
N LEU A 362 -14.32 -14.53 -17.16
CA LEU A 362 -13.03 -13.95 -17.55
C LEU A 362 -12.13 -13.55 -16.37
N PRO A 363 -12.60 -12.93 -15.27
CA PRO A 363 -11.73 -12.56 -14.17
C PRO A 363 -11.06 -13.77 -13.49
N LEU A 364 -11.77 -14.89 -13.34
CA LEU A 364 -11.18 -16.11 -12.78
C LEU A 364 -10.23 -16.79 -13.75
N ARG A 365 -10.51 -16.77 -15.06
CA ARG A 365 -9.54 -17.27 -16.05
C ARG A 365 -8.25 -16.46 -16.04
N VAL A 366 -8.34 -15.14 -15.92
CA VAL A 366 -7.18 -14.26 -15.75
C VAL A 366 -6.44 -14.56 -14.45
N GLY A 367 -7.17 -14.70 -13.33
CA GLY A 367 -6.56 -15.03 -12.03
C GLY A 367 -5.83 -16.37 -12.02
N VAL A 368 -6.46 -17.43 -12.53
CA VAL A 368 -5.84 -18.75 -12.67
C VAL A 368 -4.61 -18.68 -13.57
N ALA A 369 -4.72 -18.04 -14.75
CA ALA A 369 -3.60 -17.92 -15.67
C ALA A 369 -2.43 -17.12 -15.07
N ALA A 370 -2.71 -16.00 -14.38
CA ALA A 370 -1.68 -15.21 -13.70
C ALA A 370 -0.95 -16.02 -12.63
N ALA A 371 -1.69 -16.74 -11.79
CA ALA A 371 -1.12 -17.53 -10.72
C ALA A 371 -0.32 -18.75 -11.23
N GLU A 372 -0.85 -19.50 -12.20
CA GLU A 372 -0.17 -20.69 -12.72
C GLU A 372 1.07 -20.39 -13.56
N TYR A 373 1.06 -19.28 -14.30
CA TYR A 373 2.21 -18.85 -15.09
C TYR A 373 3.19 -17.98 -14.28
N GLY A 374 2.82 -17.57 -13.05
CA GLY A 374 3.65 -16.70 -12.21
C GLY A 374 3.85 -15.31 -12.80
N LEU A 375 2.83 -14.77 -13.47
CA LEU A 375 2.88 -13.49 -14.17
C LEU A 375 1.91 -12.48 -13.53
N PRO A 376 2.32 -11.21 -13.34
CA PRO A 376 1.41 -10.15 -12.90
C PRO A 376 0.35 -9.86 -13.97
N ILE A 377 -0.82 -9.37 -13.57
CA ILE A 377 -1.87 -8.96 -14.49
C ILE A 377 -1.59 -7.55 -14.99
N ASN A 378 -1.62 -7.37 -16.31
CA ASN A 378 -1.46 -6.06 -16.92
C ASN A 378 -2.49 -5.06 -16.35
N PRO A 379 -2.09 -3.82 -15.96
CA PRO A 379 -3.00 -2.87 -15.34
C PRO A 379 -4.24 -2.51 -16.18
N SER A 380 -4.09 -2.42 -17.51
CA SER A 380 -5.23 -2.17 -18.41
C SER A 380 -6.18 -3.36 -18.43
N THR A 381 -5.66 -4.59 -18.34
CA THR A 381 -6.47 -5.80 -18.17
C THR A 381 -7.26 -5.74 -16.87
N LEU A 382 -6.63 -5.43 -15.73
CA LEU A 382 -7.33 -5.29 -14.45
C LEU A 382 -8.47 -4.27 -14.50
N LEU A 383 -8.22 -3.08 -15.06
CA LEU A 383 -9.25 -2.06 -15.22
C LEU A 383 -10.40 -2.53 -16.12
N ASN A 384 -10.09 -3.28 -17.18
CA ASN A 384 -11.10 -3.86 -18.07
C ASN A 384 -11.95 -4.93 -17.38
N LEU A 385 -11.40 -5.72 -16.45
CA LEU A 385 -12.16 -6.72 -15.68
C LEU A 385 -13.27 -6.11 -14.81
N LYS A 386 -13.19 -4.81 -14.46
CA LYS A 386 -14.30 -4.12 -13.77
C LYS A 386 -15.61 -4.17 -14.55
N HIS A 387 -15.53 -4.19 -15.89
CA HIS A 387 -16.69 -4.19 -16.76
C HIS A 387 -17.35 -5.56 -16.88
N CYS A 388 -16.70 -6.64 -16.42
CA CYS A 388 -17.28 -7.98 -16.44
C CYS A 388 -18.59 -8.03 -15.64
N PRO A 389 -19.62 -8.78 -16.07
CA PRO A 389 -20.93 -8.89 -15.39
C PRO A 389 -20.88 -9.85 -14.18
N VAL A 390 -19.87 -9.68 -13.33
CA VAL A 390 -19.68 -10.45 -12.09
C VAL A 390 -20.67 -9.97 -11.02
N THR A 391 -21.39 -10.93 -10.45
CA THR A 391 -22.26 -10.75 -9.27
C THR A 391 -22.06 -11.92 -8.32
N ASP A 392 -22.58 -11.79 -7.11
CA ASP A 392 -22.58 -12.84 -6.09
C ASP A 392 -23.42 -14.06 -6.49
N LYS A 393 -24.20 -13.96 -7.58
CA LYS A 393 -25.04 -15.02 -8.14
C LYS A 393 -24.59 -15.50 -9.52
N SER A 394 -23.55 -14.90 -10.11
CA SER A 394 -23.05 -15.23 -11.45
C SER A 394 -22.17 -16.49 -11.44
N TRP A 395 -22.65 -17.62 -10.90
CA TRP A 395 -21.84 -18.82 -10.66
C TRP A 395 -22.32 -20.03 -11.46
N GLY A 396 -21.62 -20.30 -12.58
CA GLY A 396 -21.75 -21.53 -13.35
C GLY A 396 -20.83 -22.64 -12.83
N HIS A 397 -20.91 -23.82 -13.45
CA HIS A 397 -19.99 -24.94 -13.18
C HIS A 397 -18.53 -24.54 -13.41
N GLU A 398 -18.24 -23.97 -14.59
CA GLU A 398 -16.90 -23.49 -14.95
C GLU A 398 -16.37 -22.43 -13.97
N THR A 399 -17.22 -21.51 -13.53
CA THR A 399 -16.86 -20.46 -12.55
C THR A 399 -16.43 -21.07 -11.22
N ARG A 400 -17.19 -22.05 -10.71
CA ARG A 400 -16.85 -22.76 -9.46
C ARG A 400 -15.54 -23.54 -9.61
N GLU A 401 -15.36 -24.26 -10.71
CA GLU A 401 -14.12 -25.02 -10.96
C GLU A 401 -12.89 -24.10 -11.03
N LEU A 402 -12.99 -22.99 -11.77
CA LEU A 402 -11.91 -22.00 -11.85
C LEU A 402 -11.63 -21.35 -10.50
N PHE A 403 -12.66 -21.11 -9.69
CA PHE A 403 -12.46 -20.54 -8.36
C PHE A 403 -11.70 -21.49 -7.44
N ILE A 404 -12.08 -22.77 -7.37
CA ILE A 404 -11.33 -23.77 -6.60
C ILE A 404 -9.91 -23.93 -7.15
N ARG A 405 -9.76 -23.98 -8.48
CA ARG A 405 -8.44 -24.03 -9.12
C ARG A 405 -7.58 -22.83 -8.76
N PHE A 406 -8.16 -21.62 -8.72
CA PHE A 406 -7.45 -20.41 -8.33
C PHE A 406 -7.01 -20.47 -6.86
N LEU A 407 -7.91 -20.83 -5.94
CA LEU A 407 -7.56 -21.00 -4.52
C LEU A 407 -6.48 -22.07 -4.30
N ALA A 408 -6.43 -23.10 -5.15
CA ALA A 408 -5.46 -24.18 -5.11
C ALA A 408 -4.06 -23.81 -5.63
N THR A 409 -3.80 -22.56 -6.04
CA THR A 409 -2.50 -22.14 -6.61
C THR A 409 -1.40 -21.90 -5.57
N GLY A 410 -1.69 -22.13 -4.28
CA GLY A 410 -0.71 -22.05 -3.21
C GLY A 410 -0.07 -20.68 -3.10
N GLN A 411 1.26 -20.61 -3.07
CA GLN A 411 2.01 -19.36 -2.88
C GLN A 411 1.82 -18.32 -4.00
N ALA A 412 1.28 -18.71 -5.15
CA ALA A 412 0.94 -17.78 -6.23
C ALA A 412 -0.42 -17.08 -6.04
N LEU A 413 -1.31 -17.62 -5.20
CA LEU A 413 -2.64 -17.07 -4.93
C LEU A 413 -2.58 -15.64 -4.38
N PRO A 414 -1.81 -15.35 -3.32
CA PRO A 414 -1.97 -14.08 -2.62
C PRO A 414 -1.65 -12.81 -3.44
N PRO A 415 -0.55 -12.71 -4.22
CA PRO A 415 -0.30 -11.51 -5.04
C PRO A 415 -1.39 -11.32 -6.12
N VAL A 416 -1.85 -12.39 -6.76
CA VAL A 416 -2.89 -12.30 -7.80
C VAL A 416 -4.25 -11.93 -7.18
N TRP A 417 -4.57 -12.45 -6.00
CA TRP A 417 -5.78 -12.04 -5.28
C TRP A 417 -5.78 -10.56 -4.94
N GLU A 418 -4.64 -10.00 -4.50
CA GLU A 418 -4.51 -8.56 -4.22
C GLU A 418 -4.76 -7.70 -5.47
N GLU A 419 -4.27 -8.12 -6.63
CA GLU A 419 -4.51 -7.43 -7.91
C GLU A 419 -6.00 -7.45 -8.31
N LEU A 420 -6.68 -8.58 -8.13
CA LEU A 420 -8.12 -8.69 -8.39
C LEU A 420 -8.96 -7.95 -7.34
N ASP A 421 -8.54 -7.94 -6.07
CA ASP A 421 -9.15 -7.16 -5.00
C ASP A 421 -9.07 -5.67 -5.27
N PHE A 422 -7.97 -5.17 -5.86
CA PHE A 422 -7.86 -3.75 -6.23
C PHE A 422 -9.02 -3.27 -7.12
N VAL A 423 -9.55 -4.14 -7.98
CA VAL A 423 -10.71 -3.86 -8.83
C VAL A 423 -12.04 -4.39 -8.29
N ASP A 424 -12.04 -4.75 -7.00
CA ASP A 424 -13.19 -5.17 -6.19
C ASP A 424 -13.86 -6.48 -6.64
N LEU A 425 -13.14 -7.37 -7.32
CA LEU A 425 -13.69 -8.66 -7.74
C LEU A 425 -14.13 -9.55 -6.57
N PRO A 426 -13.33 -9.72 -5.49
CA PRO A 426 -13.77 -10.43 -4.30
C PRO A 426 -15.03 -9.84 -3.65
N GLY A 427 -15.14 -8.51 -3.56
CA GLY A 427 -16.34 -7.84 -3.04
C GLY A 427 -17.59 -8.10 -3.88
N ARG A 428 -17.41 -8.28 -5.20
CA ARG A 428 -18.51 -8.64 -6.11
C ARG A 428 -18.88 -10.11 -6.08
N TRP A 429 -17.92 -11.01 -5.83
CA TRP A 429 -18.16 -12.43 -5.63
C TRP A 429 -18.82 -12.71 -4.28
N MET A 430 -18.39 -11.98 -3.25
CA MET A 430 -18.74 -12.17 -1.84
C MET A 430 -18.91 -10.79 -1.19
N PRO A 431 -20.12 -10.20 -1.18
CA PRO A 431 -20.36 -8.90 -0.56
C PRO A 431 -19.92 -8.82 0.91
N GLU A 432 -19.93 -9.94 1.63
CA GLU A 432 -19.45 -10.07 3.00
C GLU A 432 -17.96 -9.74 3.14
N TRP A 433 -17.17 -9.97 2.09
CA TRP A 433 -15.74 -9.63 2.00
C TRP A 433 -15.47 -8.17 2.32
N LEU A 434 -16.37 -7.27 1.90
CA LEU A 434 -16.26 -5.83 2.18
C LEU A 434 -16.28 -5.53 3.69
N GLY A 435 -16.83 -6.43 4.49
CA GLY A 435 -16.84 -6.32 5.95
C GLY A 435 -15.51 -6.68 6.63
N VAL A 436 -14.58 -7.34 5.92
CA VAL A 436 -13.24 -7.72 6.42
C VAL A 436 -12.09 -7.09 5.63
N ARG A 437 -12.39 -6.57 4.43
CA ARG A 437 -11.44 -5.91 3.53
C ARG A 437 -10.71 -4.76 4.23
N ASN A 438 -9.37 -4.75 4.14
CA ASN A 438 -8.49 -3.76 4.78
C ASN A 438 -8.62 -3.64 6.32
N ARG A 439 -9.39 -4.50 7.00
CA ARG A 439 -9.51 -4.40 8.46
C ARG A 439 -8.22 -4.87 9.14
N PRO A 440 -7.68 -4.13 10.12
CA PRO A 440 -6.59 -4.63 10.94
C PRO A 440 -7.07 -5.84 11.75
N SER A 441 -6.14 -6.72 12.10
CA SER A 441 -6.44 -7.78 13.05
C SER A 441 -6.19 -7.29 14.48
N ALA A 442 -7.09 -7.61 15.40
CA ALA A 442 -7.00 -7.16 16.80
C ALA A 442 -5.84 -7.79 17.59
N SER A 443 -5.24 -8.88 17.11
CA SER A 443 -4.14 -9.55 17.79
C SER A 443 -2.79 -9.07 17.24
N ALA A 444 -1.91 -8.62 18.15
CA ALA A 444 -0.55 -8.17 17.87
C ALA A 444 0.32 -9.21 17.14
N ALA A 445 -0.10 -10.48 17.12
CA ALA A 445 0.54 -11.55 16.37
C ALA A 445 0.31 -11.48 14.86
N HIS A 446 -0.73 -10.78 14.38
CA HIS A 446 -1.07 -10.77 12.96
C HIS A 446 -0.28 -9.68 12.21
N ARG A 447 0.48 -10.10 11.22
CA ARG A 447 1.15 -9.20 10.26
C ARG A 447 0.19 -8.57 9.26
N TYR A 448 -0.87 -9.28 8.88
CA TYR A 448 -1.72 -8.91 7.76
C TYR A 448 -3.07 -8.37 8.20
N THR A 449 -3.70 -7.57 7.33
CA THR A 449 -5.14 -7.29 7.44
C THR A 449 -5.94 -8.59 7.31
N ILE A 450 -7.14 -8.61 7.86
CA ILE A 450 -7.96 -9.83 7.98
C ILE A 450 -8.18 -10.49 6.61
N ASP A 451 -8.53 -9.71 5.61
CA ASP A 451 -8.71 -10.15 4.23
C ASP A 451 -7.45 -10.80 3.63
N ARG A 452 -6.27 -10.17 3.81
CA ARG A 452 -5.01 -10.73 3.35
C ARG A 452 -4.63 -12.00 4.12
N HIS A 453 -4.87 -12.02 5.43
CA HIS A 453 -4.66 -13.18 6.29
C HIS A 453 -5.44 -14.40 5.80
N MET A 454 -6.73 -14.24 5.50
CA MET A 454 -7.57 -15.33 4.96
C MET A 454 -6.97 -15.98 3.71
N ILE A 455 -6.40 -15.17 2.80
CA ILE A 455 -5.76 -15.67 1.58
C ILE A 455 -4.42 -16.34 1.85
N GLU A 456 -3.68 -15.84 2.84
CA GLU A 456 -2.43 -16.40 3.32
C GLU A 456 -2.67 -17.78 3.98
N VAL A 457 -3.80 -17.96 4.68
CA VAL A 457 -4.22 -19.27 5.18
C VAL A 457 -4.48 -20.23 4.01
N VAL A 458 -5.29 -19.80 3.03
CA VAL A 458 -5.60 -20.64 1.85
C VAL A 458 -4.34 -21.07 1.10
N SER A 459 -3.35 -20.19 0.93
CA SER A 459 -2.10 -20.49 0.21
C SER A 459 -1.23 -21.57 0.86
N ARG A 460 -1.51 -21.93 2.12
CA ARG A 460 -0.80 -22.97 2.90
C ARG A 460 -1.56 -24.28 3.01
N LEU A 461 -2.81 -24.33 2.56
CA LEU A 461 -3.61 -25.55 2.59
C LEU A 461 -3.17 -26.50 1.48
N GLY A 462 -2.98 -27.77 1.83
CA GLY A 462 -2.49 -28.81 0.94
C GLY A 462 -3.50 -29.94 0.75
N ARG A 463 -3.22 -30.82 -0.21
CA ARG A 463 -4.06 -32.01 -0.49
C ARG A 463 -3.74 -33.22 0.38
N GLU A 464 -2.65 -33.18 1.14
CA GLU A 464 -2.23 -34.29 1.99
C GLU A 464 -2.70 -34.01 3.42
N ALA A 465 -3.56 -34.88 3.93
CA ALA A 465 -4.08 -34.82 5.28
C ALA A 465 -3.00 -35.24 6.30
N PRO A 466 -3.10 -34.82 7.57
CA PRO A 466 -2.19 -35.26 8.63
C PRO A 466 -2.20 -36.79 8.86
N SER A 467 -3.27 -37.47 8.46
CA SER A 467 -3.39 -38.94 8.48
C SER A 467 -2.60 -39.65 7.37
N GLY A 468 -2.03 -38.91 6.41
CA GLY A 468 -1.37 -39.46 5.22
C GLY A 468 -2.32 -39.79 4.07
N MET A 469 -3.64 -39.62 4.27
CA MET A 469 -4.61 -39.71 3.18
C MET A 469 -4.54 -38.46 2.29
N ARG A 470 -4.87 -38.63 1.01
CA ARG A 470 -5.02 -37.50 0.08
C ARG A 470 -6.49 -37.10 0.03
N TYR A 471 -6.79 -35.83 0.28
CA TYR A 471 -8.13 -35.30 0.12
C TYR A 471 -8.58 -35.44 -1.34
N ASP A 472 -9.80 -35.95 -1.53
CA ASP A 472 -10.46 -35.91 -2.83
C ASP A 472 -10.77 -34.45 -3.26
N ASP A 473 -11.28 -34.28 -4.48
CA ASP A 473 -11.54 -32.93 -5.01
C ASP A 473 -12.62 -32.18 -4.23
N THR A 474 -13.64 -32.88 -3.71
CA THR A 474 -14.71 -32.27 -2.92
C THR A 474 -14.19 -31.86 -1.55
N GLN A 475 -13.46 -32.76 -0.89
CA GLN A 475 -12.83 -32.53 0.40
C GLN A 475 -11.84 -31.37 0.35
N TYR A 476 -10.97 -31.34 -0.66
CA TYR A 476 -9.99 -30.26 -0.81
C TYR A 476 -10.69 -28.93 -1.13
N ALA A 477 -11.73 -28.93 -1.96
CA ALA A 477 -12.55 -27.74 -2.20
C ALA A 477 -13.19 -27.24 -0.90
N THR A 478 -13.78 -28.13 -0.08
CA THR A 478 -14.34 -27.78 1.24
C THR A 478 -13.29 -27.13 2.14
N LEU A 479 -12.08 -27.71 2.22
CA LEU A 479 -10.99 -27.18 3.02
C LEU A 479 -10.55 -25.78 2.57
N LEU A 480 -10.39 -25.57 1.24
CA LEU A 480 -10.03 -24.26 0.68
C LEU A 480 -11.11 -23.20 0.94
N LEU A 481 -12.38 -23.56 0.78
CA LEU A 481 -13.51 -22.65 1.05
C LEU A 481 -13.63 -22.33 2.54
N ALA A 482 -13.41 -23.30 3.43
CA ALA A 482 -13.35 -23.07 4.86
C ALA A 482 -12.19 -22.13 5.22
N GLY A 483 -11.00 -22.34 4.65
CA GLY A 483 -9.85 -21.45 4.81
C GLY A 483 -10.13 -20.03 4.35
N LEU A 484 -10.76 -19.88 3.18
CA LEU A 484 -11.14 -18.57 2.64
C LEU A 484 -12.14 -17.85 3.54
N LEU A 485 -12.99 -18.56 4.27
CA LEU A 485 -14.11 -17.98 5.02
C LEU A 485 -13.94 -18.02 6.55
N HIS A 486 -12.86 -18.60 7.08
CA HIS A 486 -12.72 -18.86 8.53
C HIS A 486 -12.87 -17.59 9.39
N ASP A 487 -12.38 -16.46 8.88
CA ASP A 487 -12.38 -15.16 9.56
C ASP A 487 -13.40 -14.16 8.98
N ILE A 488 -14.30 -14.58 8.09
CA ILE A 488 -15.28 -13.68 7.45
C ILE A 488 -16.20 -12.98 8.46
N GLY A 489 -16.33 -13.56 9.67
CA GLY A 489 -17.09 -13.01 10.78
C GLY A 489 -16.36 -11.95 11.62
N LYS A 490 -15.08 -11.62 11.37
CA LYS A 490 -14.31 -10.59 12.12
C LYS A 490 -14.73 -9.17 11.70
N ARG A 491 -16.00 -8.86 11.97
CA ARG A 491 -16.69 -7.64 11.59
C ARG A 491 -16.83 -6.70 12.79
N PRO A 492 -17.02 -5.39 12.57
CA PRO A 492 -17.16 -4.44 13.68
C PRO A 492 -18.33 -4.83 14.60
N GLY A 493 -18.10 -4.77 15.91
CA GLY A 493 -19.09 -5.12 16.94
C GLY A 493 -19.32 -6.62 17.19
N VAL A 494 -18.64 -7.51 16.46
CA VAL A 494 -18.82 -8.97 16.61
C VAL A 494 -17.82 -9.54 17.62
N ARG A 495 -18.34 -10.19 18.69
CA ARG A 495 -17.51 -10.83 19.72
C ARG A 495 -17.11 -12.27 19.38
N ASP A 496 -18.05 -13.09 18.92
CA ASP A 496 -17.81 -14.47 18.48
C ASP A 496 -17.76 -14.50 16.95
N HIS A 497 -16.59 -14.21 16.38
CA HIS A 497 -16.42 -14.15 14.94
C HIS A 497 -16.53 -15.52 14.27
N ALA A 498 -16.27 -16.61 15.00
CA ALA A 498 -16.46 -17.97 14.50
C ALA A 498 -17.95 -18.30 14.34
N ALA A 499 -18.80 -17.91 15.31
CA ALA A 499 -20.27 -18.01 15.16
C ALA A 499 -20.75 -17.21 13.97
N GLU A 500 -20.29 -15.96 13.85
CA GLU A 500 -20.75 -15.06 12.81
C GLU A 500 -20.30 -15.52 11.42
N GLY A 501 -19.05 -15.99 11.31
CA GLY A 501 -18.54 -16.61 10.09
C GLY A 501 -19.40 -17.80 9.67
N ALA A 502 -19.72 -18.70 10.60
CA ALA A 502 -20.56 -19.87 10.34
C ALA A 502 -21.99 -19.49 9.89
N ARG A 503 -22.53 -18.33 10.29
CA ARG A 503 -23.82 -17.82 9.74
C ARG A 503 -23.70 -17.35 8.30
N HIS A 504 -22.55 -16.81 7.92
CA HIS A 504 -22.31 -16.30 6.56
C HIS A 504 -22.00 -17.40 5.55
N VAL A 505 -21.30 -18.47 5.94
CA VAL A 505 -20.91 -19.57 5.04
C VAL A 505 -22.07 -20.12 4.18
N PRO A 506 -23.23 -20.53 4.74
CA PRO A 506 -24.32 -21.07 3.92
C PRO A 506 -24.93 -20.04 2.98
N VAL A 507 -24.91 -18.75 3.34
CA VAL A 507 -25.38 -17.66 2.48
C VAL A 507 -24.43 -17.41 1.31
N ILE A 508 -23.12 -17.41 1.57
CA ILE A 508 -22.09 -17.20 0.54
C ILE A 508 -22.05 -18.40 -0.41
N LEU A 509 -21.80 -19.59 0.12
CA LEU A 509 -21.60 -20.79 -0.70
C LEU A 509 -22.91 -21.25 -1.38
N GLY A 510 -24.06 -21.00 -0.75
CA GLY A 510 -25.36 -21.24 -1.36
C GLY A 510 -25.61 -20.35 -2.58
N ARG A 511 -25.24 -19.06 -2.54
CA ARG A 511 -25.33 -18.17 -3.71
C ARG A 511 -24.37 -18.57 -4.83
N MET A 512 -23.21 -19.11 -4.48
CA MET A 512 -22.24 -19.65 -5.43
C MET A 512 -22.67 -20.99 -6.05
N GLY A 513 -23.68 -21.67 -5.46
CA GLY A 513 -24.20 -22.94 -5.94
C GLY A 513 -23.31 -24.13 -5.64
N PHE A 514 -22.60 -24.13 -4.51
CA PHE A 514 -21.90 -25.32 -4.00
C PHE A 514 -22.88 -26.32 -3.39
N ASP A 515 -22.49 -27.60 -3.39
CA ASP A 515 -23.32 -28.69 -2.86
C ASP A 515 -23.58 -28.56 -1.35
N GLY A 516 -24.74 -29.03 -0.89
CA GLY A 516 -25.17 -28.93 0.51
C GLY A 516 -24.20 -29.58 1.50
N GLN A 517 -23.54 -30.67 1.12
CA GLN A 517 -22.52 -31.32 1.96
C GLN A 517 -21.29 -30.44 2.12
N VAL A 518 -20.77 -29.86 1.03
CA VAL A 518 -19.64 -28.91 1.06
C VAL A 518 -19.98 -27.72 1.95
N VAL A 519 -21.18 -27.17 1.80
CA VAL A 519 -21.67 -26.03 2.58
C VAL A 519 -21.73 -26.37 4.07
N ALA A 520 -22.29 -27.53 4.44
CA ALA A 520 -22.41 -27.96 5.83
C ALA A 520 -21.04 -28.18 6.48
N GLN A 521 -20.15 -28.89 5.79
CA GLN A 521 -18.80 -29.16 6.29
C GLN A 521 -17.96 -27.89 6.42
N ALA A 522 -17.98 -27.00 5.42
CA ALA A 522 -17.29 -25.71 5.52
C ALA A 522 -17.87 -24.85 6.65
N THR A 523 -19.19 -24.89 6.88
CA THR A 523 -19.84 -24.18 7.99
C THR A 523 -19.33 -24.68 9.34
N LEU A 524 -19.22 -26.00 9.51
CA LEU A 524 -18.70 -26.61 10.73
C LEU A 524 -17.22 -26.24 10.95
N LEU A 525 -16.39 -26.34 9.92
CA LEU A 525 -14.97 -25.98 10.00
C LEU A 525 -14.78 -24.51 10.38
N VAL A 526 -15.54 -23.60 9.78
CA VAL A 526 -15.51 -22.17 10.14
C VAL A 526 -16.02 -21.95 11.57
N ARG A 527 -17.03 -22.70 12.02
CA ARG A 527 -17.51 -22.61 13.41
C ARG A 527 -16.46 -23.02 14.42
N GLU A 528 -15.69 -24.07 14.11
CA GLU A 528 -14.77 -24.73 15.02
C GLU A 528 -13.29 -24.34 14.80
N HIS A 529 -12.99 -23.40 13.90
CA HIS A 529 -11.60 -23.09 13.49
C HIS A 529 -10.65 -22.68 14.64
N LEU A 530 -11.18 -22.20 15.77
CA LEU A 530 -10.40 -21.88 16.97
C LEU A 530 -10.32 -23.03 17.98
N THR A 531 -11.20 -24.02 17.86
CA THR A 531 -11.44 -25.06 18.88
C THR A 531 -10.18 -25.85 19.17
N LEU A 532 -9.49 -26.30 18.14
CA LEU A 532 -8.27 -27.09 18.31
C LEU A 532 -7.15 -26.29 19.01
N SER A 533 -6.96 -25.02 18.64
CA SER A 533 -6.00 -24.11 19.31
C SER A 533 -6.38 -23.82 20.77
N GLN A 534 -7.67 -23.63 21.06
CA GLN A 534 -8.17 -23.40 22.42
C GLN A 534 -7.99 -24.64 23.30
N PHE A 535 -8.28 -25.82 22.77
CA PHE A 535 -8.09 -27.07 23.49
C PHE A 535 -6.60 -27.31 23.77
N ALA A 536 -5.74 -27.14 22.76
CA ALA A 536 -4.30 -27.31 22.90
C ALA A 536 -3.69 -26.37 23.96
N THR A 537 -4.24 -25.18 24.17
CA THR A 537 -3.70 -24.22 25.14
C THR A 537 -4.34 -24.30 26.53
N GLY A 538 -5.51 -24.94 26.66
CA GLY A 538 -6.32 -24.89 27.88
C GLY A 538 -6.76 -26.24 28.46
N LYS A 539 -6.49 -27.36 27.79
CA LYS A 539 -6.94 -28.70 28.22
C LYS A 539 -5.80 -29.72 28.19
N ASP A 540 -5.96 -30.77 28.98
CA ASP A 540 -5.03 -31.90 29.05
C ASP A 540 -5.34 -32.92 27.93
N PRO A 541 -4.41 -33.19 26.98
CA PRO A 541 -4.63 -34.19 25.95
C PRO A 541 -4.68 -35.63 26.49
N GLU A 542 -4.19 -35.90 27.71
CA GLU A 542 -4.22 -37.24 28.31
C GLU A 542 -5.60 -37.58 28.93
N ASP A 543 -6.49 -36.60 29.10
CA ASP A 543 -7.86 -36.83 29.58
C ASP A 543 -8.76 -37.37 28.45
N PRO A 544 -9.25 -38.63 28.52
CA PRO A 544 -10.10 -39.21 27.47
C PRO A 544 -11.42 -38.44 27.26
N ALA A 545 -11.89 -37.69 28.25
CA ALA A 545 -13.07 -36.84 28.09
C ALA A 545 -12.82 -35.68 27.13
N VAL A 546 -11.61 -35.12 27.12
CA VAL A 546 -11.20 -34.03 26.22
C VAL A 546 -11.15 -34.52 24.77
N GLY A 547 -10.55 -35.69 24.52
CA GLY A 547 -10.53 -36.32 23.21
C GLY A 547 -11.93 -36.58 22.65
N ARG A 548 -12.83 -37.16 23.47
CA ARG A 548 -14.24 -37.38 23.10
C ARG A 548 -15.00 -36.09 22.84
N GLU A 549 -14.77 -35.04 23.65
CA GLU A 549 -15.42 -33.74 23.45
C GLU A 549 -14.98 -33.13 22.11
N LEU A 550 -13.68 -33.13 21.82
CA LEU A 550 -13.15 -32.62 20.55
C LEU A 550 -13.65 -33.42 19.35
N ALA A 551 -13.68 -34.75 19.46
CA ALA A 551 -14.25 -35.62 18.42
C ALA A 551 -15.73 -35.29 18.15
N GLY A 552 -16.51 -35.02 19.20
CA GLY A 552 -17.91 -34.60 19.08
C GLY A 552 -18.11 -33.25 18.38
N ARG A 553 -17.14 -32.32 18.46
CA ARG A 553 -17.20 -31.01 17.76
C ARG A 553 -17.13 -31.14 16.25
N VAL A 554 -16.49 -32.20 15.76
CA VAL A 554 -16.35 -32.51 14.33
C VAL A 554 -17.20 -33.71 13.93
N GLU A 555 -18.34 -33.90 14.60
CA GLU A 555 -19.33 -34.95 14.32
C GLU A 555 -18.79 -36.39 14.35
N ASN A 556 -17.68 -36.62 15.04
CA ASN A 556 -16.92 -37.87 15.01
C ASN A 556 -16.49 -38.29 13.59
N ASP A 557 -16.27 -37.32 12.69
CA ASP A 557 -15.75 -37.55 11.35
C ASP A 557 -14.21 -37.36 11.32
N PRO A 558 -13.44 -38.45 11.13
CA PRO A 558 -12.01 -38.44 10.88
C PRO A 558 -11.52 -37.37 9.89
N VAL A 559 -12.23 -37.17 8.79
CA VAL A 559 -11.82 -36.28 7.70
C VAL A 559 -12.02 -34.83 8.10
N LEU A 560 -13.09 -34.51 8.85
CA LEU A 560 -13.30 -33.16 9.37
C LEU A 560 -12.28 -32.80 10.45
N LEU A 561 -11.84 -33.77 11.26
CA LEU A 561 -10.74 -33.57 12.19
C LEU A 561 -9.42 -33.26 11.47
N ASP A 562 -9.13 -33.97 10.37
CA ASP A 562 -7.96 -33.71 9.53
C ASP A 562 -8.00 -32.30 8.93
N MET A 563 -9.14 -31.90 8.38
CA MET A 563 -9.34 -30.56 7.82
C MET A 563 -9.22 -29.47 8.89
N LEU A 564 -9.78 -29.69 10.08
CA LEU A 564 -9.66 -28.75 11.19
C LEU A 564 -8.21 -28.59 11.65
N PHE A 565 -7.44 -29.67 11.68
CA PHE A 565 -6.01 -29.63 11.97
C PHE A 565 -5.24 -28.82 10.92
N ASP A 566 -5.48 -29.08 9.63
CA ASP A 566 -4.82 -28.33 8.55
C ASP A 566 -5.19 -26.86 8.54
N LEU A 567 -6.47 -26.52 8.79
CA LEU A 567 -6.93 -25.14 8.92
C LEU A 567 -6.23 -24.45 10.10
N THR A 568 -6.17 -25.11 11.27
CA THR A 568 -5.51 -24.58 12.46
C THR A 568 -4.01 -24.34 12.25
N ARG A 569 -3.34 -25.29 11.55
CA ARG A 569 -1.92 -25.20 11.20
C ARG A 569 -1.65 -24.07 10.21
N ALA A 570 -2.47 -23.95 9.18
CA ALA A 570 -2.35 -22.89 8.19
C ALA A 570 -2.61 -21.50 8.81
N ASP A 571 -3.66 -21.37 9.63
CA ASP A 571 -3.98 -20.15 10.38
C ASP A 571 -2.81 -19.73 11.27
N GLY A 572 -2.37 -20.60 12.18
CA GLY A 572 -1.30 -20.25 13.13
C GLY A 572 0.06 -19.95 12.48
N SER A 573 0.38 -20.57 11.33
CA SER A 573 1.64 -20.32 10.60
C SER A 573 1.60 -19.09 9.69
N SER A 574 0.42 -18.60 9.33
CA SER A 574 0.23 -17.38 8.52
C SER A 574 0.41 -16.07 9.31
N LEU A 575 0.46 -16.15 10.64
CA LEU A 575 0.65 -15.01 11.54
C LEU A 575 2.03 -14.34 11.44
N GLY A 576 3.01 -14.93 10.74
CA GLY A 576 4.25 -14.23 10.36
C GLY A 576 5.49 -14.47 11.24
N ALA A 577 5.51 -15.47 12.13
CA ALA A 577 6.77 -15.89 12.76
C ALA A 577 7.57 -16.84 11.87
N THR A 578 8.24 -16.28 10.86
CA THR A 578 9.39 -16.95 10.21
C THR A 578 10.65 -16.21 10.60
N SER A 579 11.40 -16.80 11.54
CA SER A 579 12.84 -16.70 11.90
C SER A 579 13.70 -15.42 11.68
N GLY A 580 13.21 -14.29 11.17
CA GLY A 580 14.07 -13.19 10.70
C GLY A 580 13.61 -11.74 10.94
N GLU A 581 12.40 -11.47 11.46
CA GLU A 581 11.97 -10.08 11.73
C GLU A 581 11.97 -9.77 13.24
N ALA A 582 12.75 -8.75 13.62
CA ALA A 582 12.97 -8.35 14.99
C ALA A 582 11.93 -7.33 15.48
N ILE A 583 10.69 -7.76 15.72
CA ILE A 583 9.80 -7.13 16.71
C ILE A 583 9.09 -8.24 17.50
N THR A 584 9.69 -8.57 18.66
CA THR A 584 9.21 -9.51 19.71
C THR A 584 9.01 -10.98 19.30
N LYS A 585 10.02 -11.81 19.55
CA LYS A 585 10.06 -13.29 19.38
C LYS A 585 9.07 -14.08 20.26
N GLN A 586 7.75 -13.84 20.23
CA GLN A 586 6.82 -14.63 21.05
C GLN A 586 5.50 -15.05 20.39
N TYR A 587 5.16 -14.59 19.19
CA TYR A 587 3.84 -14.84 18.62
C TYR A 587 3.89 -15.36 17.19
N GLY A 588 4.13 -16.66 17.04
CA GLY A 588 3.71 -17.42 15.87
C GLY A 588 3.86 -18.93 16.10
N TRP A 589 3.56 -19.73 15.08
CA TRP A 589 3.59 -21.19 15.12
C TRP A 589 4.98 -21.73 15.53
N SER A 590 5.21 -21.89 16.83
CA SER A 590 6.44 -22.49 17.37
C SER A 590 6.36 -24.01 17.29
N HIS A 591 7.52 -24.69 17.23
CA HIS A 591 7.56 -26.16 17.31
C HIS A 591 6.82 -26.71 18.54
N TRP A 592 6.82 -25.96 19.66
CA TRP A 592 6.06 -26.32 20.84
C TRP A 592 4.55 -26.23 20.61
N ARG A 593 4.03 -25.14 20.02
CA ARG A 593 2.59 -25.01 19.70
C ARG A 593 2.14 -26.09 18.72
N GLU A 594 2.96 -26.37 17.70
CA GLU A 594 2.68 -27.45 16.76
C GLU A 594 2.56 -28.80 17.47
N ALA A 595 3.50 -29.11 18.37
CA ALA A 595 3.47 -30.34 19.13
C ALA A 595 2.19 -30.45 19.98
N THR A 596 1.79 -29.38 20.68
CA THR A 596 0.58 -29.40 21.51
C THR A 596 -0.71 -29.55 20.70
N VAL A 597 -0.81 -28.86 19.55
CA VAL A 597 -1.93 -29.03 18.63
C VAL A 597 -1.99 -30.45 18.06
N ARG A 598 -0.82 -31.04 17.73
CA ARG A 598 -0.72 -32.42 17.25
C ARG A 598 -1.10 -33.45 18.30
N MET A 599 -0.69 -33.27 19.56
CA MET A 599 -1.13 -34.15 20.67
C MET A 599 -2.64 -34.10 20.86
N MET A 600 -3.24 -32.91 20.81
CA MET A 600 -4.69 -32.76 20.95
C MET A 600 -5.46 -33.41 19.78
N TYR A 601 -4.93 -33.27 18.55
CA TYR A 601 -5.43 -33.98 17.38
C TYR A 601 -5.34 -35.51 17.54
N GLN A 602 -4.22 -36.04 18.05
CA GLN A 602 -4.04 -37.48 18.30
C GLN A 602 -5.04 -37.99 19.35
N ALA A 603 -5.24 -37.25 20.45
CA ALA A 603 -6.20 -37.63 21.49
C ALA A 603 -7.64 -37.74 20.95
N ALA A 604 -8.04 -36.82 20.07
CA ALA A 604 -9.35 -36.90 19.41
C ALA A 604 -9.43 -38.04 18.40
N ARG A 605 -8.35 -38.31 17.65
CA ARG A 605 -8.27 -39.46 16.73
C ARG A 605 -8.43 -40.80 17.46
N GLU A 606 -7.68 -41.00 18.54
CA GLU A 606 -7.77 -42.21 19.35
C GLU A 606 -9.19 -42.39 19.93
N ALA A 607 -9.82 -41.31 20.39
CA ALA A 607 -11.19 -41.34 20.90
C ALA A 607 -12.25 -41.71 19.85
N MET A 608 -11.99 -41.51 18.55
CA MET A 608 -12.86 -41.94 17.45
C MET A 608 -12.69 -43.42 17.11
N GLU A 609 -11.53 -44.01 17.40
CA GLU A 609 -11.18 -45.39 17.04
C GLU A 609 -11.64 -46.41 18.11
N GLY A 610 -11.85 -45.98 19.36
CA GLY A 610 -12.50 -46.78 20.42
C GLY A 610 -11.80 -46.75 21.77
#